data_AF-A0A242K104-F1
#
_entry.id   AF-A0A242K104-F1
#
_cell.length_a   1.000
_cell.length_b   1.000
_cell.length_c   1.000
_cell.angle_alpha   90.00
_cell.angle_beta   90.00
_cell.angle_gamma   90.00
#
_symmetry.space_group_name_H-M   'P 1'
#
loop_
_entity.id
_entity.type
_entity.pdbx_description
1 polymer ?
#
loop_
_entity_poly.entity_id
_entity_poly.type
_entity_poly.pdbx_seq_one_letter_code
_entity_poly.pdbx_strand_id
1 'polypeptide(L)'
;MVAKELSEFEHREELLALTLSLKENDSITTRGNEGKKHYRLLFNTYIKMLESDNNGFFVKTEDKQNIILSLKRTIDFREAKKPEAIKQMIDQLRNNDPTDFFIIPVSYRTSTKKASKHASSLLIYKKENKCVVTMIDKDRGFKKCFGSYVTIPSNQMSYFSEFLQETKSVSDFTKYFNRVEPYSLLKNIVALSNEKK
;
A
#
# COMPACT_ATOMS: atom_id res chain seq x y z
N MET A 1 -5.52 -5.35 27.08
CA MET A 1 -6.12 -4.01 26.91
C MET A 1 -7.07 -4.08 25.74
N VAL A 2 -8.37 -3.84 25.98
CA VAL A 2 -9.34 -3.65 24.89
C VAL A 2 -9.03 -2.29 24.28
N ALA A 3 -8.70 -2.24 22.99
CA ALA A 3 -8.46 -0.99 22.29
C ALA A 3 -9.75 -0.16 22.33
N LYS A 4 -9.68 1.06 22.88
CA LYS A 4 -10.77 2.03 22.80
C LYS A 4 -10.95 2.38 21.32
N GLU A 5 -12.15 2.21 20.79
CA GLU A 5 -12.47 2.73 19.45
C GLU A 5 -12.40 4.26 19.50
N LEU A 6 -11.57 4.85 18.65
CA LEU A 6 -11.47 6.30 18.52
C LEU A 6 -12.62 6.83 17.68
N SER A 7 -13.11 8.00 18.04
CA SER A 7 -13.98 8.82 17.20
C SER A 7 -13.24 9.30 15.94
N GLU A 8 -13.99 9.74 14.92
CA GLU A 8 -13.38 10.31 13.71
C GLU A 8 -12.54 11.56 14.01
N PHE A 9 -12.96 12.36 15.00
CA PHE A 9 -12.21 13.53 15.45
C PHE A 9 -10.87 13.12 16.07
N GLU A 10 -10.88 12.17 17.01
CA GLU A 10 -9.64 11.65 17.63
C GLU A 10 -8.71 11.03 16.56
N HIS A 11 -9.25 10.31 15.56
CA HIS A 11 -8.45 9.79 14.44
C HIS A 11 -7.78 10.90 13.59
N ARG A 12 -8.48 12.02 13.38
CA ARG A 12 -7.92 13.18 12.65
C ARG A 12 -6.80 13.84 13.44
N GLU A 13 -6.98 14.00 14.75
CA GLU A 13 -5.93 14.52 15.63
C GLU A 13 -4.71 13.61 15.65
N GLU A 14 -4.90 12.28 15.75
CA GLU A 14 -3.79 11.34 15.70
C GLU A 14 -3.03 11.42 14.37
N LEU A 15 -3.74 11.37 13.24
CA LEU A 15 -3.11 11.47 11.92
C LEU A 15 -2.38 12.80 11.71
N LEU A 16 -2.94 13.90 12.21
CA LEU A 16 -2.28 15.20 12.18
C LEU A 16 -0.99 15.18 13.01
N ALA A 17 -1.05 14.68 14.25
CA ALA A 17 0.12 14.57 15.12
C ALA A 17 1.21 13.69 14.49
N LEU A 18 0.83 12.57 13.87
CA LEU A 18 1.74 11.69 13.15
C LEU A 18 2.36 12.38 11.93
N THR A 19 1.55 13.10 11.15
CA THR A 19 2.01 13.82 9.95
C THR A 19 2.99 14.95 10.31
N LEU A 20 2.75 15.62 11.44
CA LEU A 20 3.62 16.66 11.98
C LEU A 20 4.81 16.08 12.77
N SER A 21 4.97 14.74 12.81
CA SER A 21 6.01 14.05 13.60
C SER A 21 5.98 14.38 15.10
N LEU A 22 4.81 14.77 15.62
CA LEU A 22 4.54 15.04 17.03
C LEU A 22 4.19 13.77 17.83
N LYS A 23 3.99 12.64 17.14
CA LYS A 23 3.68 11.34 17.73
C LYS A 23 4.45 10.23 17.04
N GLU A 24 4.86 9.21 17.80
CA GLU A 24 5.46 8.00 17.25
C GLU A 24 4.43 7.18 16.44
N ASN A 25 4.90 6.45 15.42
CA ASN A 25 4.07 5.64 14.53
C ASN A 25 3.73 4.25 15.09
N ASP A 26 3.88 4.07 16.40
CA ASP A 26 3.66 2.81 17.10
C ASP A 26 2.17 2.54 17.38
N SER A 27 1.33 3.58 17.40
CA SER A 27 -0.10 3.47 17.66
C SER A 27 -0.96 3.16 16.43
N ILE A 28 -0.42 3.23 15.21
CA ILE A 28 -1.21 3.04 13.98
C ILE A 28 -1.32 1.55 13.63
N THR A 29 -2.55 1.04 13.68
CA THR A 29 -2.85 -0.26 13.07
C THR A 29 -2.89 -0.13 11.56
N THR A 30 -2.19 -1.00 10.82
CA THR A 30 -2.14 -1.00 9.35
C THR A 30 -3.08 -2.02 8.68
N ARG A 31 -3.87 -2.75 9.48
CA ARG A 31 -4.66 -3.92 9.07
C ARG A 31 -6.05 -3.89 9.71
N GLY A 32 -6.97 -4.70 9.19
CA GLY A 32 -8.34 -4.78 9.70
C GLY A 32 -9.11 -3.46 9.59
N ASN A 33 -10.17 -3.31 10.38
CA ASN A 33 -11.07 -2.16 10.33
C ASN A 33 -10.38 -0.84 10.72
N GLU A 34 -9.52 -0.87 11.74
CA GLU A 34 -8.79 0.33 12.18
C GLU A 34 -7.79 0.79 11.11
N GLY A 35 -7.00 -0.12 10.53
CA GLY A 35 -6.12 0.25 9.42
C GLY A 35 -6.87 0.76 8.20
N LYS A 36 -8.06 0.22 7.92
CA LYS A 36 -8.94 0.72 6.87
C LYS A 36 -9.40 2.16 7.14
N LYS A 37 -9.85 2.47 8.36
CA LYS A 37 -10.23 3.84 8.77
C LYS A 37 -9.04 4.80 8.64
N HIS A 38 -7.88 4.43 9.16
CA HIS A 38 -6.66 5.24 9.11
C HIS A 38 -6.24 5.57 7.67
N TYR A 39 -6.14 4.57 6.80
CA TYR A 39 -5.72 4.80 5.42
C TYR A 39 -6.76 5.57 4.61
N ARG A 40 -8.06 5.32 4.84
CA ARG A 40 -9.12 6.11 4.20
C ARG A 40 -8.99 7.58 4.57
N LEU A 41 -8.78 7.88 5.85
CA LEU A 41 -8.60 9.25 6.30
C LEU A 41 -7.33 9.89 5.74
N LEU A 42 -6.19 9.18 5.77
CA LEU A 42 -4.92 9.64 5.19
C LEU A 42 -5.05 10.01 3.71
N PHE A 43 -5.61 9.11 2.89
CA PHE A 43 -5.74 9.37 1.46
C PHE A 43 -6.79 10.45 1.14
N ASN A 44 -7.87 10.55 1.93
CA ASN A 44 -8.81 11.66 1.79
C ASN A 44 -8.17 13.01 2.13
N THR A 45 -7.29 13.07 3.14
CA THR A 45 -6.52 14.28 3.44
C THR A 45 -5.64 14.68 2.27
N TYR A 46 -4.88 13.74 1.67
CA TYR A 46 -4.09 14.03 0.48
C TYR A 46 -4.95 14.49 -0.72
N ILE A 47 -6.10 13.84 -0.96
CA ILE A 47 -7.05 14.28 -1.99
C ILE A 47 -7.48 15.72 -1.73
N LYS A 48 -7.85 16.08 -0.50
CA LYS A 48 -8.26 17.44 -0.15
C LYS A 48 -7.13 18.46 -0.33
N MET A 49 -5.91 18.11 0.05
CA MET A 49 -4.73 18.96 -0.18
C MET A 49 -4.53 19.24 -1.68
N LEU A 50 -4.67 18.23 -2.53
CA LEU A 50 -4.56 18.37 -3.98
C LEU A 50 -5.75 19.16 -4.57
N GLU A 51 -6.96 18.93 -4.09
CA GLU A 51 -8.15 19.72 -4.51
C GLU A 51 -7.96 21.22 -4.21
N SER A 52 -7.36 21.56 -3.06
CA SER A 52 -7.06 22.94 -2.66
C SER A 52 -5.77 23.51 -3.25
N ASP A 53 -4.94 22.70 -3.91
CA ASP A 53 -3.70 23.12 -4.55
C ASP A 53 -4.01 23.81 -5.90
N ASN A 54 -4.10 25.14 -5.85
CA ASN A 54 -4.40 25.99 -7.00
C ASN A 54 -3.15 26.42 -7.79
N ASN A 55 -1.97 26.35 -7.19
CA ASN A 55 -0.71 26.77 -7.81
C ASN A 55 0.16 25.59 -8.28
N GLY A 56 -0.29 24.36 -8.08
CA GLY A 56 0.46 23.16 -8.47
C GLY A 56 1.71 22.96 -7.61
N PHE A 57 1.63 23.34 -6.33
CA PHE A 57 2.74 23.22 -5.38
C PHE A 57 3.13 21.76 -5.12
N PHE A 58 2.15 20.86 -4.98
CA PHE A 58 2.42 19.45 -4.67
C PHE A 58 2.64 18.62 -5.93
N VAL A 59 1.86 18.88 -6.98
CA VAL A 59 1.89 18.15 -8.24
C VAL A 59 1.60 19.10 -9.40
N LYS A 60 2.05 18.75 -10.61
CA LYS A 60 1.70 19.51 -11.81
C LYS A 60 0.18 19.55 -11.98
N THR A 61 -0.35 20.70 -12.37
CA THR A 61 -1.79 20.92 -12.54
C THR A 61 -2.43 19.92 -13.51
N GLU A 62 -1.73 19.56 -14.58
CA GLU A 62 -2.15 18.58 -15.59
C GLU A 62 -2.29 17.15 -15.05
N ASP A 63 -1.45 16.77 -14.08
CA ASP A 63 -1.44 15.41 -13.50
C ASP A 63 -2.43 15.26 -12.32
N LYS A 64 -2.88 16.40 -11.77
CA LYS A 64 -3.62 16.48 -10.51
C LYS A 64 -4.86 15.60 -10.48
N GLN A 65 -5.68 15.65 -11.52
CA GLN A 65 -6.91 14.86 -11.59
C GLN A 65 -6.64 13.35 -11.58
N ASN A 66 -5.62 12.91 -12.33
CA ASN A 66 -5.26 11.50 -12.40
C ASN A 66 -4.69 11.00 -11.07
N ILE A 67 -3.86 11.81 -10.39
CA ILE A 67 -3.33 11.48 -9.07
C ILE A 67 -4.48 11.35 -8.05
N ILE A 68 -5.46 12.26 -8.07
CA ILE A 68 -6.66 12.16 -7.22
C ILE A 68 -7.42 10.84 -7.50
N LEU A 69 -7.56 10.44 -8.77
CA LEU A 69 -8.20 9.18 -9.13
C LEU A 69 -7.40 7.96 -8.62
N SER A 70 -6.07 8.00 -8.70
CA SER A 70 -5.19 6.96 -8.15
C SER A 70 -5.29 6.82 -6.62
N LEU A 71 -5.44 7.94 -5.92
CA LEU A 71 -5.70 7.94 -4.47
C LEU A 71 -7.09 7.39 -4.14
N LYS A 72 -8.14 7.74 -4.91
CA LYS A 72 -9.48 7.15 -4.77
C LYS A 72 -9.47 5.65 -5.01
N ARG A 73 -8.79 5.19 -6.07
CA ARG A 73 -8.60 3.75 -6.34
C ARG A 73 -7.89 3.03 -5.19
N THR A 74 -6.93 3.69 -4.55
CA THR A 74 -6.26 3.15 -3.36
C THR A 74 -7.22 2.96 -2.19
N ILE A 75 -8.16 3.88 -2.00
CA ILE A 75 -9.25 3.74 -1.02
C ILE A 75 -10.18 2.58 -1.43
N ASP A 76 -10.59 2.51 -2.69
CA ASP A 76 -11.47 1.45 -3.21
C ASP A 76 -10.83 0.06 -3.06
N PHE A 77 -9.52 -0.06 -3.27
CA PHE A 77 -8.78 -1.29 -3.00
C PHE A 77 -8.96 -1.73 -1.55
N ARG A 78 -8.91 -0.82 -0.56
CA ARG A 78 -9.11 -1.16 0.85
C ARG A 78 -10.54 -1.64 1.14
N GLU A 79 -11.52 -1.16 0.39
CA GLU A 79 -12.92 -1.56 0.48
C GLU A 79 -13.22 -2.88 -0.25
N ALA A 80 -12.40 -3.27 -1.23
CA ALA A 80 -12.61 -4.46 -2.03
C ALA A 80 -12.59 -5.74 -1.16
N LYS A 81 -13.70 -6.50 -1.25
CA LYS A 81 -13.91 -7.75 -0.50
C LYS A 81 -13.48 -9.01 -1.26
N LYS A 82 -13.29 -8.90 -2.57
CA LYS A 82 -13.10 -10.01 -3.50
C LYS A 82 -11.82 -9.83 -4.33
N PRO A 83 -10.99 -10.88 -4.50
CA PRO A 83 -9.80 -10.83 -5.36
C PRO A 83 -10.08 -10.41 -6.80
N GLU A 84 -11.25 -10.75 -7.35
CA GLU A 84 -11.63 -10.42 -8.72
C GLU A 84 -11.76 -8.91 -8.92
N ALA A 85 -12.27 -8.19 -7.92
CA ALA A 85 -12.36 -6.73 -7.96
C ALA A 85 -10.96 -6.08 -7.95
N ILE A 86 -10.01 -6.63 -7.17
CA ILE A 86 -8.62 -6.16 -7.15
C ILE A 86 -7.97 -6.40 -8.52
N LYS A 87 -8.18 -7.59 -9.10
CA LYS A 87 -7.69 -7.91 -10.45
C LYS A 87 -8.23 -6.91 -11.47
N GLN A 88 -9.54 -6.64 -11.45
CA GLN A 88 -10.16 -5.67 -12.35
C GLN A 88 -9.57 -4.25 -12.18
N MET A 89 -9.31 -3.81 -10.94
CA MET A 89 -8.64 -2.53 -10.68
C MET A 89 -7.25 -2.46 -11.31
N ILE A 90 -6.48 -3.55 -11.23
CA ILE A 90 -5.16 -3.64 -11.90
C ILE A 90 -5.34 -3.61 -13.41
N ASP A 91 -6.28 -4.39 -13.96
CA ASP A 91 -6.55 -4.49 -15.39
C ASP A 91 -7.04 -3.17 -15.99
N GLN A 92 -7.63 -2.28 -15.20
CA GLN A 92 -8.09 -0.95 -15.63
C GLN A 92 -7.00 0.15 -15.60
N LEU A 93 -5.81 -0.12 -15.04
CA LEU A 93 -4.71 0.84 -15.07
C LEU A 93 -4.29 1.13 -16.52
N ARG A 94 -4.08 2.41 -16.83
CA ARG A 94 -3.52 2.88 -18.10
C ARG A 94 -2.06 2.48 -18.22
N ASN A 95 -1.68 2.07 -19.43
CA ASN A 95 -0.34 1.64 -19.71
C ASN A 95 0.61 2.84 -19.89
N ASN A 96 1.81 2.77 -19.31
CA ASN A 96 2.85 3.81 -19.41
C ASN A 96 2.41 5.19 -18.86
N ASP A 97 1.45 5.24 -17.95
CA ASP A 97 1.02 6.46 -17.29
C ASP A 97 1.50 6.47 -15.83
N PRO A 98 2.48 7.33 -15.47
CA PRO A 98 3.02 7.38 -14.11
C PRO A 98 2.03 7.98 -13.10
N THR A 99 0.96 8.64 -13.55
CA THR A 99 -0.09 9.19 -12.69
C THR A 99 -1.18 8.17 -12.38
N ASP A 100 -1.15 7.01 -13.05
CA ASP A 100 -2.16 5.97 -12.92
C ASP A 100 -1.66 4.77 -12.10
N PHE A 101 -1.96 4.77 -10.81
CA PHE A 101 -1.42 3.81 -9.85
C PHE A 101 -2.42 3.52 -8.73
N PHE A 102 -2.05 2.59 -7.85
CA PHE A 102 -2.58 2.56 -6.50
C PHE A 102 -1.52 2.04 -5.52
N ILE A 103 -1.68 2.42 -4.25
CA ILE A 103 -0.70 2.17 -3.19
C ILE A 103 -1.25 1.10 -2.24
N ILE A 104 -0.44 0.09 -1.93
CA ILE A 104 -0.79 -0.94 -0.96
C ILE A 104 0.16 -0.85 0.23
N PRO A 105 -0.27 -0.22 1.33
CA PRO A 105 0.49 -0.25 2.56
C PRO A 105 0.53 -1.67 3.13
N VAL A 106 1.73 -2.13 3.46
CA VAL A 106 2.04 -3.47 3.95
C VAL A 106 2.89 -3.42 5.22
N SER A 107 2.79 -4.46 6.04
CA SER A 107 3.67 -4.64 7.19
C SER A 107 4.20 -6.06 7.30
N TYR A 108 5.47 -6.21 7.66
CA TYR A 108 6.16 -7.50 7.79
C TYR A 108 7.30 -7.39 8.80
N ARG A 109 7.85 -8.53 9.25
CA ARG A 109 9.07 -8.51 10.07
C ARG A 109 10.33 -8.40 9.21
N THR A 110 11.32 -7.68 9.72
CA THR A 110 12.68 -7.63 9.15
C THR A 110 13.56 -8.65 9.86
N SER A 111 14.79 -8.85 9.37
CA SER A 111 15.75 -9.76 10.03
C SER A 111 16.44 -9.17 11.26
N THR A 112 16.13 -7.91 11.62
CA THR A 112 16.74 -7.26 12.78
C THR A 112 16.23 -7.86 14.10
N LYS A 113 17.09 -7.92 15.12
CA LYS A 113 16.80 -8.57 16.42
C LYS A 113 15.62 -7.94 17.20
N LYS A 114 15.15 -6.76 16.81
CA LYS A 114 13.94 -6.16 17.37
C LYS A 114 12.74 -6.75 16.63
N ALA A 115 11.88 -7.48 17.34
CA ALA A 115 10.66 -8.09 16.83
C ALA A 115 9.59 -7.07 16.34
N SER A 116 9.98 -5.84 16.04
CA SER A 116 9.12 -4.77 15.56
C SER A 116 8.64 -5.06 14.14
N LYS A 117 7.34 -4.86 13.92
CA LYS A 117 6.75 -4.86 12.58
C LYS A 117 7.31 -3.66 11.83
N HIS A 118 7.77 -3.92 10.61
CA HIS A 118 8.23 -2.88 9.70
C HIS A 118 7.12 -2.49 8.75
N ALA A 119 6.97 -1.19 8.53
CA ALA A 119 5.96 -0.62 7.63
C ALA A 119 6.61 -0.23 6.29
N SER A 120 5.95 -0.62 5.21
CA SER A 120 6.40 -0.39 3.84
C SER A 120 5.17 -0.28 2.93
N SER A 121 5.38 0.06 1.67
CA SER A 121 4.29 0.18 0.69
C SER A 121 4.68 -0.48 -0.62
N LEU A 122 3.68 -1.03 -1.30
CA LEU A 122 3.77 -1.43 -2.70
C LEU A 122 3.13 -0.33 -3.54
N LEU A 123 3.79 0.10 -4.61
CA LEU A 123 3.21 0.94 -5.64
C LEU A 123 2.95 0.06 -6.87
N ILE A 124 1.69 0.00 -7.30
CA ILE A 124 1.28 -0.80 -8.47
C ILE A 124 0.89 0.12 -9.60
N TYR A 125 1.47 -0.11 -10.77
CA TYR A 125 1.19 0.61 -12.02
C TYR A 125 1.42 -0.30 -13.23
N LYS A 126 1.07 0.15 -14.43
CA LYS A 126 1.36 -0.57 -15.68
C LYS A 126 2.43 0.11 -16.51
N LYS A 127 3.36 -0.69 -17.00
CA LYS A 127 4.39 -0.29 -17.96
C LYS A 127 4.58 -1.39 -18.99
N GLU A 128 4.61 -1.03 -20.27
CA GLU A 128 4.77 -1.99 -21.39
C GLU A 128 3.78 -3.17 -21.31
N ASN A 129 2.53 -2.89 -20.94
CA ASN A 129 1.45 -3.85 -20.70
C ASN A 129 1.73 -4.89 -19.61
N LYS A 130 2.73 -4.65 -18.77
CA LYS A 130 3.07 -5.48 -17.60
C LYS A 130 2.62 -4.77 -16.33
N CYS A 131 2.15 -5.56 -15.37
CA CYS A 131 1.91 -5.09 -14.02
C CYS A 131 3.25 -4.96 -13.30
N VAL A 132 3.60 -3.73 -12.91
CA VAL A 132 4.83 -3.44 -12.17
C VAL A 132 4.49 -3.21 -10.72
N VAL A 133 5.24 -3.88 -9.84
CA VAL A 133 5.12 -3.73 -8.39
C VAL A 133 6.42 -3.17 -7.87
N THR A 134 6.39 -1.90 -7.45
CA THR A 134 7.54 -1.25 -6.82
C THR A 134 7.43 -1.34 -5.31
N MET A 135 8.46 -1.90 -4.68
CA MET A 135 8.57 -2.03 -3.23
C MET A 135 9.23 -0.76 -2.67
N ILE A 136 8.44 0.05 -1.97
CA ILE A 136 8.92 1.25 -1.29
C ILE A 136 9.24 0.88 0.16
N ASP A 137 10.51 0.62 0.42
CA ASP A 137 11.02 0.14 1.70
C ASP A 137 12.17 1.03 2.21
N LYS A 138 12.05 1.51 3.45
CA LYS A 138 13.07 2.31 4.14
C LYS A 138 14.18 1.47 4.80
N ASP A 139 13.92 0.20 5.12
CA ASP A 139 14.84 -0.69 5.86
C ASP A 139 16.04 -1.12 5.01
N ARG A 140 15.93 -1.09 3.67
CA ARG A 140 16.95 -1.53 2.68
C ARG A 140 17.54 -2.94 2.92
N GLY A 141 17.07 -3.68 3.92
CA GLY A 141 17.57 -5.00 4.30
C GLY A 141 17.15 -6.08 3.32
N PHE A 142 15.99 -5.93 2.68
CA PHE A 142 15.53 -6.87 1.65
C PHE A 142 16.20 -6.66 0.29
N LYS A 143 16.24 -5.39 -0.15
CA LYS A 143 16.86 -4.95 -1.41
C LYS A 143 17.67 -3.69 -1.09
N LYS A 144 18.93 -3.67 -1.52
CA LYS A 144 19.90 -2.60 -1.19
C LYS A 144 19.55 -1.22 -1.79
N CYS A 145 18.53 -1.13 -2.66
CA CYS A 145 18.10 0.10 -3.32
C CYS A 145 16.68 0.48 -2.88
N PHE A 146 16.42 1.78 -2.80
CA PHE A 146 15.05 2.29 -2.69
C PHE A 146 14.27 2.01 -3.98
N GLY A 147 13.03 1.54 -3.86
CA GLY A 147 12.15 1.38 -5.02
C GLY A 147 12.53 0.23 -5.95
N SER A 148 13.03 -0.89 -5.40
CA SER A 148 13.18 -2.10 -6.20
C SER A 148 11.82 -2.53 -6.74
N TYR A 149 11.74 -2.89 -8.02
CA TYR A 149 10.50 -3.32 -8.66
C TYR A 149 10.63 -4.75 -9.20
N VAL A 150 9.46 -5.37 -9.41
CA VAL A 150 9.31 -6.63 -10.13
C VAL A 150 8.13 -6.53 -11.11
N THR A 151 8.05 -7.44 -12.06
CA THR A 151 6.93 -7.54 -12.99
C THR A 151 6.11 -8.81 -12.73
N ILE A 152 4.80 -8.65 -12.57
CA ILE A 152 3.88 -9.77 -12.40
C ILE A 152 3.38 -10.19 -13.79
N PRO A 153 3.66 -11.42 -14.24
CA PRO A 153 3.16 -11.91 -15.52
C PRO A 153 1.65 -12.12 -15.46
N SER A 154 0.98 -11.96 -16.60
CA SER A 154 -0.49 -12.01 -16.69
C SER A 154 -1.09 -13.35 -16.23
N ASN A 155 -0.36 -14.46 -16.40
CA ASN A 155 -0.78 -15.78 -15.92
C ASN A 155 -0.73 -15.93 -14.38
N GLN A 156 -0.05 -15.03 -13.67
CA GLN A 156 -0.01 -14.98 -12.21
C GLN A 156 -1.01 -13.98 -11.61
N MET A 157 -1.78 -13.26 -12.43
CA MET A 157 -2.61 -12.15 -11.96
C MET A 157 -3.70 -12.59 -10.96
N SER A 158 -4.29 -13.76 -11.16
CA SER A 158 -5.29 -14.32 -10.23
C SER A 158 -4.67 -14.61 -8.85
N TYR A 159 -3.49 -15.24 -8.82
CA TYR A 159 -2.77 -15.48 -7.57
C TYR A 159 -2.33 -14.19 -6.91
N PHE A 160 -1.89 -13.21 -7.72
CA PHE A 160 -1.45 -11.93 -7.22
C PHE A 160 -2.61 -11.13 -6.60
N SER A 161 -3.81 -11.13 -7.20
CA SER A 161 -4.95 -10.44 -6.62
C SER A 161 -5.44 -11.09 -5.32
N GLU A 162 -5.40 -12.42 -5.21
CA GLU A 162 -5.63 -13.13 -3.95
C GLU A 162 -4.57 -12.77 -2.90
N PHE A 163 -3.29 -12.76 -3.28
CA PHE A 163 -2.20 -12.34 -2.40
C PHE A 163 -2.43 -10.91 -1.87
N LEU A 164 -2.83 -9.97 -2.73
CA LEU A 164 -3.13 -8.60 -2.35
C LEU A 164 -4.33 -8.52 -1.39
N GLN A 165 -5.35 -9.37 -1.57
CA GLN A 165 -6.46 -9.44 -0.63
C GLN A 165 -5.99 -9.84 0.78
N GLU A 166 -5.11 -10.84 0.88
CA GLU A 166 -4.53 -11.29 2.14
C GLU A 166 -3.66 -10.23 2.83
N THR A 167 -3.15 -9.23 2.08
CA THR A 167 -2.40 -8.13 2.71
C THR A 167 -3.23 -7.30 3.68
N LYS A 168 -4.56 -7.33 3.57
CA LYS A 168 -5.52 -6.63 4.43
C LYS A 168 -5.83 -7.40 5.72
N SER A 169 -5.55 -8.70 5.76
CA SER A 169 -5.89 -9.60 6.86
C SER A 169 -5.17 -9.22 8.16
N VAL A 170 -5.87 -9.33 9.28
CA VAL A 170 -5.29 -9.17 10.63
C VAL A 170 -4.46 -10.38 11.05
N SER A 171 -4.66 -11.53 10.40
CA SER A 171 -3.88 -12.74 10.66
C SER A 171 -2.41 -12.54 10.31
N ASP A 172 -1.53 -13.08 11.15
CA ASP A 172 -0.10 -13.15 10.85
C ASP A 172 0.22 -14.36 9.95
N PHE A 173 -0.70 -15.32 9.81
CA PHE A 173 -0.58 -16.48 8.92
C PHE A 173 -1.66 -16.43 7.84
N THR A 174 -1.26 -16.39 6.58
CA THR A 174 -2.17 -16.41 5.41
C THR A 174 -1.79 -17.54 4.47
N LYS A 175 -2.64 -17.80 3.47
CA LYS A 175 -2.36 -18.77 2.39
C LYS A 175 -1.01 -18.52 1.70
N TYR A 176 -0.58 -17.26 1.61
CA TYR A 176 0.57 -16.86 0.80
C TYR A 176 1.81 -16.50 1.62
N PHE A 177 1.67 -16.06 2.86
CA PHE A 177 2.84 -15.62 3.64
C PHE A 177 2.62 -15.75 5.13
N ASN A 178 3.74 -15.86 5.83
CA ASN A 178 3.81 -15.83 7.29
C ASN A 178 4.50 -14.53 7.71
N ARG A 179 3.76 -13.60 8.32
CA ARG A 179 4.28 -12.29 8.72
C ARG A 179 5.29 -12.35 9.87
N VAL A 180 5.33 -13.49 10.57
CA VAL A 180 6.32 -13.77 11.61
C VAL A 180 7.69 -14.06 10.96
N GLU A 181 7.71 -14.59 9.74
CA GLU A 181 8.93 -14.84 8.99
C GLU A 181 9.47 -13.55 8.34
N PRO A 182 10.79 -13.28 8.51
CA PRO A 182 11.40 -12.11 7.92
C PRO A 182 11.21 -12.01 6.41
N TYR A 183 10.69 -10.85 5.99
CA TYR A 183 10.44 -10.48 4.61
C TYR A 183 9.54 -11.44 3.82
N SER A 184 8.77 -12.31 4.50
CA SER A 184 7.94 -13.34 3.84
C SER A 184 6.98 -12.75 2.80
N LEU A 185 6.36 -11.60 3.11
CA LEU A 185 5.50 -10.90 2.15
C LEU A 185 6.26 -10.51 0.87
N LEU A 186 7.44 -9.90 1.01
CA LEU A 186 8.22 -9.45 -0.15
C LEU A 186 8.81 -10.62 -0.95
N LYS A 187 9.23 -11.70 -0.27
CA LYS A 187 9.70 -12.94 -0.92
C LYS A 187 8.62 -13.53 -1.82
N ASN A 188 7.37 -13.53 -1.38
CA ASN A 188 6.25 -14.06 -2.17
C ASN A 188 5.92 -13.18 -3.38
N ILE A 189 6.06 -11.85 -3.28
CA ILE A 189 5.95 -10.96 -4.45
C ILE A 189 7.00 -11.32 -5.50
N VAL A 190 8.25 -11.55 -5.09
CA VAL A 190 9.31 -11.98 -6.00
C VAL A 190 9.02 -13.36 -6.60
N ALA A 191 8.49 -14.30 -5.82
CA ALA A 191 8.15 -15.64 -6.30
C ALA A 191 7.04 -15.63 -7.36
N LEU A 192 6.09 -14.69 -7.26
CA LEU A 192 5.02 -14.47 -8.25
C LEU A 192 5.47 -13.70 -9.49
N SER A 193 6.70 -13.18 -9.50
CA SER A 193 7.22 -12.33 -10.57
C SER A 193 8.02 -13.10 -11.63
N ASN A 194 8.34 -12.41 -12.75
CA ASN A 194 9.24 -12.95 -13.77
C ASN A 194 10.70 -12.99 -13.29
N GLU A 195 11.05 -12.15 -12.31
CA GLU A 195 12.40 -11.96 -11.81
C GLU A 195 12.77 -13.00 -10.74
N LYS A 196 12.49 -14.29 -11.02
CA LYS A 196 12.90 -15.41 -10.16
C LYS A 196 14.43 -15.37 -9.99
N LYS A 197 14.87 -15.38 -8.72
CA LYS A 197 16.28 -15.58 -8.38
C LYS A 197 16.67 -17.03 -8.64
#